data_AF-A0A3N6PAQ9-F1
#
_entry.id   AF-A0A3N6PAQ9-F1
#
_cell.length_a   1.000
_cell.length_b   1.000
_cell.length_c   1.000
_cell.angle_alpha   90.00
_cell.angle_beta   90.00
_cell.angle_gamma   90.00
#
_symmetry.space_group_name_H-M   'P 1'
#
loop_
_entity.id
_entity.type
_entity.pdbx_description
1 polymer ?
#
loop_
_entity_poly.entity_id
_entity_poly.type
_entity_poly.pdbx_seq_one_letter_code
_entity_poly.pdbx_strand_id
1 'polypeptide(L)'
;MSRTVATIAGVLGLGLACPALGLAQTELAPSLNDYLPSSEPEVTRDEWRQRIEDARRRAKEVLRERREHPELSKPIPVDPDLVATESLLNDESLQRGDIVTTKKGMFVYKGRSDQPRRDEDFVPVNPKSVR
;
A
#
# COMPACT_ATOMS: atom_id res chain seq x y z
N MET A 1 -10.79 -60.98 -27.55
CA MET A 1 -11.38 -61.01 -28.91
C MET A 1 -12.90 -60.90 -28.77
N SER A 2 -13.53 -60.03 -29.58
CA SER A 2 -14.98 -59.88 -29.82
C SER A 2 -15.82 -59.27 -28.67
N ARG A 3 -16.33 -58.01 -28.72
CA ARG A 3 -17.47 -57.44 -29.49
C ARG A 3 -18.72 -58.32 -29.33
N THR A 4 -19.92 -57.89 -28.93
CA THR A 4 -20.77 -56.71 -29.26
C THR A 4 -22.03 -56.82 -28.35
N VAL A 5 -22.87 -55.83 -28.04
CA VAL A 5 -23.89 -55.18 -28.88
C VAL A 5 -24.45 -53.97 -28.11
N ALA A 6 -24.68 -52.89 -28.84
CA ALA A 6 -25.22 -51.61 -28.40
C ALA A 6 -26.74 -51.66 -28.13
N THR A 7 -27.23 -50.75 -27.29
CA THR A 7 -28.58 -50.20 -27.46
C THR A 7 -28.48 -48.69 -27.33
N ILE A 8 -28.67 -48.02 -28.47
CA ILE A 8 -28.76 -46.58 -28.59
C ILE A 8 -30.24 -46.23 -28.36
N ALA A 9 -30.52 -45.39 -27.38
CA ALA A 9 -31.75 -44.61 -27.34
C ALA A 9 -31.34 -43.17 -27.05
N GLY A 10 -31.28 -42.37 -28.11
CA GLY A 10 -31.00 -40.95 -28.04
C GLY A 10 -32.23 -40.18 -27.61
N VAL A 11 -32.02 -39.15 -26.79
CA VAL A 11 -32.83 -37.95 -26.85
C VAL A 11 -31.88 -36.76 -26.90
N LEU A 12 -31.92 -36.08 -28.04
CA LEU A 12 -31.37 -34.76 -28.27
C LEU A 12 -32.04 -33.77 -27.30
N GLY A 13 -31.23 -33.11 -26.48
CA GLY A 13 -31.61 -31.90 -25.77
C GLY A 13 -30.45 -30.91 -25.84
N LEU A 14 -30.37 -30.15 -26.94
CA LEU A 14 -29.40 -29.08 -27.14
C LEU A 14 -29.90 -27.85 -26.35
N GLY A 15 -29.13 -27.40 -25.36
CA GLY A 15 -29.48 -26.20 -24.58
C GLY A 15 -28.33 -25.76 -23.69
N LEU A 16 -27.54 -24.82 -24.22
CA LEU A 16 -26.45 -24.09 -23.58
C LEU A 16 -26.79 -23.61 -22.15
N ALA A 17 -25.93 -23.93 -21.18
CA ALA A 17 -25.34 -22.96 -20.24
C ALA A 17 -24.47 -23.71 -19.21
N CYS A 18 -23.17 -23.44 -19.20
CA CYS A 18 -22.30 -23.80 -18.09
C CYS A 18 -22.81 -23.15 -16.80
N PRO A 19 -22.72 -23.85 -15.67
CA PRO A 19 -22.18 -23.20 -14.50
C PRO A 19 -20.95 -23.97 -14.05
N ALA A 20 -19.83 -23.24 -14.05
CA ALA A 20 -18.67 -23.57 -13.25
C ALA A 20 -19.16 -23.93 -11.83
N LEU A 21 -19.06 -25.20 -11.45
CA LEU A 21 -19.17 -25.61 -10.07
C LEU A 21 -17.88 -25.17 -9.38
N GLY A 22 -17.80 -23.86 -9.12
CA GLY A 22 -16.91 -23.32 -8.11
C GLY A 22 -17.18 -24.07 -6.82
N LEU A 23 -16.12 -24.56 -6.20
CA LEU A 23 -16.15 -24.99 -4.81
C LEU A 23 -16.70 -23.82 -3.99
N ALA A 24 -17.99 -23.90 -3.67
CA ALA A 24 -18.61 -23.00 -2.73
C ALA A 24 -17.81 -23.11 -1.44
N GLN A 25 -17.09 -22.05 -1.12
CA GLN A 25 -16.54 -21.84 0.21
C GLN A 25 -17.67 -22.12 1.18
N THR A 26 -17.50 -23.13 2.03
CA THR A 26 -18.33 -23.26 3.22
C THR A 26 -18.03 -22.01 4.03
N GLU A 27 -18.83 -20.96 3.83
CA GLU A 27 -18.86 -19.79 4.68
C GLU A 27 -19.28 -20.31 6.05
N LEU A 28 -18.28 -20.60 6.88
CA LEU A 28 -18.49 -20.99 8.26
C LEU A 28 -19.16 -19.79 8.90
N ALA A 29 -20.48 -19.89 9.09
CA ALA A 29 -21.24 -18.89 9.79
C ALA A 29 -20.50 -18.57 11.11
N PRO A 30 -20.30 -17.28 11.44
CA PRO A 30 -19.64 -16.90 12.67
C PRO A 30 -20.29 -17.65 13.83
N SER A 31 -19.46 -18.38 14.56
CA SER A 31 -19.91 -19.18 15.69
C SER A 31 -20.44 -18.24 16.76
N LEU A 32 -21.33 -18.74 17.62
CA LEU A 32 -21.86 -17.96 18.75
C LEU A 32 -20.73 -17.38 19.63
N ASN A 33 -19.56 -18.05 19.67
CA ASN A 33 -18.37 -17.58 20.39
C ASN A 33 -17.74 -16.34 19.76
N ASP A 34 -17.90 -16.10 18.44
CA ASP A 34 -17.36 -14.92 17.76
C ASP A 34 -18.15 -13.64 18.10
N TYR A 35 -19.33 -13.79 18.70
CA TYR A 35 -20.16 -12.69 19.21
C TYR A 35 -20.06 -12.51 20.72
N LEU A 36 -19.37 -13.41 21.43
CA LEU A 36 -19.13 -13.20 22.84
C LEU A 36 -18.05 -12.13 23.00
N PRO A 37 -18.26 -11.11 23.85
CA PRO A 37 -17.19 -10.19 24.17
C PRO A 37 -16.01 -11.02 24.68
N SER A 38 -14.85 -10.86 24.04
CA SER A 38 -13.59 -11.44 24.52
C SER A 38 -13.52 -11.14 26.01
N SER A 39 -13.33 -12.17 26.84
CA SER A 39 -13.26 -12.05 28.30
C SER A 39 -11.93 -11.42 28.72
N GLU A 40 -11.54 -10.34 28.05
CA GLU A 40 -10.43 -9.52 28.50
C GLU A 40 -10.80 -9.01 29.90
N PRO A 41 -9.92 -9.18 30.88
CA PRO A 41 -10.19 -8.74 32.23
C PRO A 41 -10.48 -7.23 32.21
N GLU A 42 -11.64 -6.84 32.75
CA GLU A 42 -12.02 -5.44 32.89
C GLU A 42 -10.98 -4.74 33.76
N VAL A 43 -10.30 -3.75 33.18
CA VAL A 43 -9.22 -3.03 33.85
C VAL A 43 -9.80 -2.30 35.04
N THR A 44 -9.31 -2.62 36.23
CA THR A 44 -9.77 -1.92 37.43
C THR A 44 -9.38 -0.45 37.37
N ARG A 45 -10.18 0.42 38.03
CA ARG A 45 -9.93 1.86 38.05
C ARG A 45 -8.50 2.21 38.50
N ASP A 46 -7.96 1.47 39.46
CA ASP A 46 -6.62 1.70 40.00
C ASP A 46 -5.54 1.29 39.01
N GLU A 47 -5.69 0.16 38.32
CA GLU A 47 -4.78 -0.25 37.23
C GLU A 47 -4.81 0.76 36.07
N TRP A 48 -5.98 1.26 35.71
CA TRP A 48 -6.09 2.31 34.70
C TRP A 48 -5.34 3.57 35.13
N ARG A 49 -5.57 4.02 36.38
CA ARG A 49 -4.88 5.19 36.95
C ARG A 49 -3.36 4.99 36.95
N GLN A 50 -2.89 3.81 37.32
CA GLN A 50 -1.49 3.45 37.31
C GLN A 50 -0.91 3.56 35.90
N ARG A 51 -1.60 3.02 34.89
CA ARG A 51 -1.17 3.13 33.48
C ARG A 51 -1.08 4.57 32.99
N ILE A 52 -2.01 5.44 33.41
CA ILE A 52 -1.98 6.86 33.08
C ILE A 52 -0.76 7.53 33.70
N GLU A 53 -0.48 7.28 34.98
CA GLU A 53 0.70 7.87 35.64
C GLU A 53 2.02 7.34 35.04
N ASP A 54 2.08 6.06 34.68
CA ASP A 54 3.25 5.48 34.02
C ASP A 54 3.43 6.03 32.60
N ALA A 55 2.35 6.23 31.84
CA ALA A 55 2.40 6.91 30.55
C ALA A 55 2.89 8.35 30.69
N ARG A 56 2.39 9.08 31.70
CA ARG A 56 2.82 10.44 31.99
C ARG A 56 4.29 10.51 32.40
N ARG A 57 4.79 9.54 33.17
CA ARG A 57 6.20 9.42 33.54
C ARG A 57 7.07 9.22 32.31
N ARG A 58 6.74 8.25 31.45
CA ARG A 58 7.46 7.99 30.20
C ARG A 58 7.49 9.21 29.28
N ALA A 59 6.36 9.92 29.15
CA ALA A 59 6.31 11.14 28.36
C ALA A 59 7.24 12.24 28.91
N LYS A 60 7.31 12.41 30.24
CA LYS A 60 8.23 13.35 30.88
C LYS A 60 9.69 12.95 30.67
N GLU A 61 10.02 11.66 30.73
CA GLU A 61 11.36 11.15 30.47
C GLU A 61 11.80 11.45 29.05
N VAL A 62 10.97 11.14 28.04
CA VAL A 62 11.25 11.47 26.64
C VAL A 62 11.46 12.99 26.44
N LEU A 63 10.62 13.82 27.07
CA LEU A 63 10.79 15.28 26.99
C LEU A 63 12.10 15.75 27.64
N ARG A 64 12.50 15.13 28.74
CA ARG A 64 13.77 15.43 29.43
C ARG A 64 14.95 15.01 28.56
N GLU A 65 14.95 13.80 28.02
CA GLU A 65 15.98 13.31 27.11
C GLU A 65 16.11 14.19 25.87
N ARG A 66 15.00 14.66 25.28
CA ARG A 66 15.04 15.60 24.16
C ARG A 66 15.65 16.97 24.53
N ARG A 67 15.49 17.42 25.77
CA ARG A 67 16.10 18.66 26.28
C ARG A 67 17.59 18.49 26.58
N GLU A 68 17.97 17.33 27.11
CA GLU A 68 19.35 16.98 27.43
C GLU A 68 20.18 16.64 26.17
N HIS A 69 19.50 16.11 25.13
CA HIS A 69 20.10 15.71 23.86
C HIS A 69 19.41 16.38 22.66
N PRO A 70 19.50 17.71 22.53
CA PRO A 70 18.91 18.43 21.40
C PRO A 70 19.50 18.00 20.05
N GLU A 71 20.74 17.51 20.01
CA GLU A 71 21.39 16.95 18.83
C GLU A 71 20.72 15.70 18.27
N LEU A 72 20.17 14.83 19.13
CA LEU A 72 19.45 13.62 18.74
C LEU A 72 18.03 13.92 18.26
N SER A 73 17.50 15.10 18.59
CA SER A 73 16.15 15.54 18.23
C SER A 73 16.10 16.35 16.93
N LYS A 74 17.26 16.59 16.29
CA LYS A 74 17.31 17.29 15.01
C LYS A 74 16.67 16.40 13.94
N PRO A 75 15.71 16.92 13.14
CA PRO A 75 15.32 16.25 11.91
C PRO A 75 16.58 15.94 11.10
N ILE A 76 16.69 14.72 10.59
CA ILE A 76 17.79 14.35 9.70
C ILE A 76 17.73 15.35 8.54
N PRO A 77 18.82 16.12 8.26
CA PRO A 77 18.85 16.99 7.11
C PRO A 77 18.66 16.15 5.85
N VAL A 78 17.47 16.17 5.28
CA VAL A 78 17.21 15.55 3.98
C VAL A 78 17.78 16.50 2.94
N ASP A 79 18.54 15.97 1.98
CA ASP A 79 19.02 16.76 0.84
C ASP A 79 17.79 17.40 0.16
N PRO A 80 17.70 18.74 0.08
CA PRO A 80 16.55 19.42 -0.51
C PRO A 80 16.27 18.95 -1.94
N ASP A 81 17.28 18.48 -2.66
CA ASP A 81 17.10 17.99 -4.01
C ASP A 81 16.57 16.56 -4.09
N LEU A 82 16.79 15.74 -3.05
CA LEU A 82 16.11 14.45 -2.93
C LEU A 82 14.62 14.69 -2.69
N VAL A 83 14.28 15.61 -1.78
CA VAL A 83 12.87 16.01 -1.52
C VAL A 83 12.22 16.56 -2.79
N ALA A 84 12.91 17.42 -3.53
CA ALA A 84 12.40 17.97 -4.78
C ALA A 84 12.18 16.87 -5.83
N THR A 85 13.09 15.90 -5.93
CA THR A 85 12.96 14.77 -6.88
C THR A 85 11.79 13.87 -6.49
N GLU A 86 11.66 13.49 -5.21
CA GLU A 86 10.55 12.68 -4.71
C GLU A 86 9.21 13.39 -4.88
N SER A 87 9.14 14.69 -4.55
CA SER A 87 7.93 15.49 -4.74
C SER A 87 7.50 15.49 -6.20
N LEU A 88 8.45 15.61 -7.14
CA LEU A 88 8.18 15.62 -8.57
C LEU A 88 7.64 14.28 -9.09
N LEU A 89 8.24 13.18 -8.62
CA LEU A 89 7.79 11.82 -8.98
C LEU A 89 6.37 11.56 -8.49
N ASN A 90 5.98 12.16 -7.37
CA ASN A 90 4.67 11.99 -6.74
C ASN A 90 3.64 13.07 -7.11
N ASP A 91 4.00 14.10 -7.87
CA ASP A 91 3.11 15.24 -8.17
C ASP A 91 2.05 14.91 -9.23
N GLU A 92 0.91 14.33 -8.85
CA GLU A 92 -0.16 13.90 -9.76
C GLU A 92 -0.66 14.98 -10.76
N SER A 93 -0.41 16.27 -10.51
CA SER A 93 -0.81 17.35 -11.40
C SER A 93 0.01 17.43 -12.70
N LEU A 94 1.24 16.90 -12.71
CA LEU A 94 2.17 17.03 -13.83
C LEU A 94 1.63 16.38 -15.12
N GLN A 95 1.50 17.18 -16.17
CA GLN A 95 0.99 16.78 -17.48
C GLN A 95 2.11 16.60 -18.49
N ARG A 96 1.89 15.70 -19.45
CA ARG A 96 2.83 15.47 -20.56
C ARG A 96 3.10 16.79 -21.30
N GLY A 97 4.37 17.15 -21.42
CA GLY A 97 4.82 18.40 -22.02
C GLY A 97 5.22 19.46 -21.00
N ASP A 98 4.90 19.28 -19.73
CA ASP A 98 5.32 20.18 -18.66
C ASP A 98 6.84 20.23 -18.54
N ILE A 99 7.35 21.42 -18.24
CA ILE A 99 8.78 21.66 -18.08
C ILE A 99 9.10 21.74 -16.58
N VAL A 100 10.01 20.87 -16.17
CA VAL A 100 10.52 20.77 -14.82
C VAL A 100 11.90 21.39 -14.75
N THR A 101 12.12 22.30 -13.81
CA THR A 101 13.43 22.86 -13.52
C THR A 101 13.94 22.30 -12.20
N THR A 102 15.09 21.62 -12.24
CA THR A 102 15.78 21.06 -11.06
C THR A 102 17.22 21.57 -11.01
N LYS A 103 17.95 21.33 -9.91
CA LYS A 103 19.40 21.59 -9.84
C LYS A 103 20.21 20.90 -10.95
N LYS A 104 19.72 19.77 -11.47
CA LYS A 104 20.39 18.96 -12.50
C LYS A 104 20.19 19.56 -13.90
N GLY A 105 19.25 20.48 -14.06
CA GLY A 105 18.89 21.10 -15.32
C GLY A 105 17.38 21.12 -15.55
N MET A 106 17.02 21.38 -16.80
CA MET A 106 15.63 21.52 -17.24
C MET A 106 15.21 20.31 -18.07
N PHE A 107 14.06 19.73 -17.72
CA PHE A 107 13.54 18.49 -18.29
C PHE A 107 12.09 18.68 -18.74
N VAL A 108 11.70 17.96 -19.80
CA VAL A 108 10.30 17.83 -20.23
C VAL A 108 9.76 16.51 -19.69
N TYR A 109 8.62 16.57 -19.01
CA TYR A 109 7.91 15.37 -18.60
C TYR A 109 7.20 14.75 -19.81
N LYS A 110 7.63 13.57 -20.23
CA LYS A 110 6.98 12.81 -21.30
C LYS A 110 5.92 11.85 -20.78
N GLY A 111 6.11 11.36 -19.55
CA GLY A 111 5.14 10.56 -18.79
C GLY A 111 4.71 9.25 -19.42
N ARG A 112 4.21 8.35 -18.57
CA ARG A 112 3.45 7.16 -18.96
C ARG A 112 2.11 7.25 -18.24
N SER A 113 1.01 7.07 -18.97
CA SER A 113 -0.35 7.36 -18.44
C SER A 113 -0.85 6.32 -17.45
N ASP A 114 -0.21 5.15 -17.39
CA ASP A 114 -0.70 3.94 -16.73
C ASP A 114 0.31 3.36 -15.70
N GLN A 115 1.45 4.02 -15.48
CA GLN A 115 2.52 3.52 -14.62
C GLN A 115 3.03 4.60 -13.66
N PRO A 116 3.55 4.21 -12.48
CA PRO A 116 4.26 5.12 -11.60
C PRO A 116 5.41 5.81 -12.34
N ARG A 117 5.57 7.11 -12.09
CA ARG A 117 6.60 7.91 -12.75
C ARG A 117 7.99 7.47 -12.35
N ARG A 118 8.91 7.60 -13.29
CA ARG A 118 10.33 7.29 -13.11
C ARG A 118 11.17 8.41 -13.70
N ASP A 119 12.44 8.44 -13.31
CA ASP A 119 13.42 9.40 -13.84
C ASP A 119 13.50 9.35 -15.39
N GLU A 120 13.27 8.18 -15.98
CA GLU A 120 13.21 7.95 -17.43
C GLU A 120 12.13 8.76 -18.15
N ASP A 121 11.08 9.17 -17.43
CA ASP A 121 9.97 9.96 -17.98
C ASP A 121 10.37 11.44 -18.18
N PHE A 122 11.55 11.85 -17.74
CA PHE A 122 12.06 13.22 -17.79
C PHE A 122 13.20 13.36 -18.81
N VAL A 123 12.95 14.08 -19.90
CA VAL A 123 13.93 14.25 -20.99
C VAL A 123 14.57 15.64 -20.94
N PRO A 124 15.90 15.76 -20.93
CA PRO A 124 16.55 17.07 -20.87
C PRO A 124 16.21 17.93 -22.08
N VAL A 125 15.87 19.21 -21.86
CA VAL A 125 15.50 20.17 -22.92
C VAL A 125 16.70 20.53 -23.82
N ASN A 126 17.90 20.48 -23.26
CA ASN A 126 19.13 20.63 -24.01
C ASN A 126 20.09 19.53 -23.57
N PRO A 127 20.12 18.38 -24.28
CA PRO A 127 21.20 17.44 -24.05
C PRO A 127 22.48 18.17 -24.46
N LYS A 128 23.29 18.60 -23.49
CA LYS A 128 24.66 19.02 -23.80
C LYS A 128 25.26 17.89 -24.62
N SER A 129 25.60 18.16 -25.87
CA SER A 129 26.25 17.19 -26.74
C SER A 129 27.58 16.83 -26.07
N VAL A 130 27.61 15.70 -25.37
CA VAL A 130 28.86 15.09 -24.95
C VAL A 130 29.50 14.62 -26.25
N ARG A 131 30.52 15.35 -26.68
CA ARG A 131 31.34 15.06 -27.86
C ARG A 131 32.18 13.82 -27.59
#